data_AF-A0A426VQ90-F1
#
_entry.id   AF-A0A426VQ90-F1
#
_cell.length_a   1.000
_cell.length_b   1.000
_cell.length_c   1.000
_cell.angle_alpha   90.00
_cell.angle_beta   90.00
_cell.angle_gamma   90.00
#
_symmetry.space_group_name_H-M   'P 1'
#
loop_
_entity.id
_entity.type
_entity.pdbx_description
1 polymer ?
#
loop_
_entity_poly.entity_id
_entity_poly.type
_entity_poly.pdbx_seq_one_letter_code
_entity_poly.pdbx_strand_id
1 'polypeptide(L)'
;MSQDLIQPDSFSYEQILNDLTGKLEEKYSETDGAWRDFYKFGTGQIILELLSAVGSFTTYSALANRREAYLHETHLESSARAIAGPLGYSAYRGSNVSLRLSIYTSSVTTIKKFDKVGEYEDESGVYDLLSLGDYTISPPSSENALPTQIDVAIGQLATTSIILPTSKPQVFRFTEENVSEHFELKLNNKAVPHSEDAIDLINGKYVCITNTVGSIDVMAINDYLADTDKFRAGYELSLLYIQLHENKRVQLTNINLEVGTLENVAIASRYQAPDTVGEIQVKGPLRHETGRVIRGRHDYMKRITEVLPNAIDVRAKDLDSAKQMIAYIIDTEQPLTEAEKENVIAQVAPEENRPMGVTPPVLVSGRVVEVILEVQIIPKKGNQLPSSIDIDVPLRQGRAHRGAPSPRSQR
;
A
#
# COMPACT_ATOMS: atom_id res chain seq x y z
N MET A 1 9.37 -50.03 -13.18
CA MET A 1 9.57 -48.58 -13.00
C MET A 1 10.51 -48.14 -14.09
N SER A 2 10.13 -47.14 -14.90
CA SER A 2 11.04 -46.55 -15.89
C SER A 2 12.23 -45.97 -15.13
N GLN A 3 13.43 -46.54 -15.30
CA GLN A 3 14.64 -45.90 -14.82
C GLN A 3 14.95 -44.77 -15.79
N ASP A 4 14.91 -43.53 -15.30
CA ASP A 4 15.26 -42.37 -16.11
C ASP A 4 16.67 -42.53 -16.69
N LEU A 5 16.82 -42.13 -17.95
CA LEU A 5 18.08 -42.24 -18.71
C LEU A 5 19.16 -41.28 -18.21
N ILE A 6 18.74 -40.18 -17.57
CA ILE A 6 19.58 -39.16 -16.95
C ILE A 6 19.13 -39.08 -15.49
N GLN A 7 20.07 -38.98 -14.55
CA GLN A 7 19.67 -38.81 -13.15
C GLN A 7 18.99 -37.44 -12.96
N PRO A 8 17.92 -37.34 -12.16
CA PRO A 8 17.24 -36.07 -11.90
C PRO A 8 18.16 -34.98 -11.33
N ASP A 9 19.27 -35.39 -10.69
CA ASP A 9 20.25 -34.50 -10.06
C ASP A 9 21.43 -34.13 -10.98
N SER A 10 21.41 -34.55 -12.24
CA SER A 10 22.44 -34.21 -13.24
C SER A 10 22.07 -32.91 -13.94
N PHE A 11 22.78 -31.84 -13.59
CA PHE A 11 22.48 -30.48 -14.06
C PHE A 11 23.51 -29.96 -15.07
N SER A 12 24.77 -30.39 -14.95
CA SER A 12 25.84 -29.96 -15.84
C SER A 12 25.90 -30.79 -17.11
N TYR A 13 26.38 -30.18 -18.19
CA TYR A 13 26.69 -30.86 -19.44
C TYR A 13 27.52 -32.15 -19.21
N GLU A 14 28.57 -32.06 -18.40
CA GLU A 14 29.48 -33.18 -18.15
C GLU A 14 28.81 -34.31 -17.37
N GLN A 15 27.96 -33.98 -16.38
CA GLN A 15 27.21 -34.97 -15.62
C GLN A 15 26.21 -35.71 -16.51
N ILE A 16 25.46 -34.98 -17.32
CA ILE A 16 24.48 -35.55 -18.24
C ILE A 16 25.19 -36.42 -19.30
N LEU A 17 26.32 -35.97 -19.83
CA LEU A 17 27.12 -36.74 -20.78
C LEU A 17 27.64 -38.03 -20.17
N ASN A 18 28.15 -37.98 -18.94
CA ASN A 18 28.63 -39.15 -18.22
C ASN A 18 27.49 -40.12 -17.90
N ASP A 19 26.32 -39.62 -17.50
CA ASP A 19 25.12 -40.45 -17.26
C ASP A 19 24.66 -41.16 -18.53
N LEU A 20 24.56 -40.43 -19.64
CA LEU A 20 24.15 -40.96 -20.92
C LEU A 20 25.14 -42.01 -21.43
N THR A 21 26.44 -41.71 -21.35
CA THR A 21 27.51 -42.62 -21.77
C THR A 21 27.53 -43.86 -20.89
N GLY A 22 27.46 -43.70 -19.56
CA GLY A 22 27.44 -44.79 -18.60
C GLY A 22 26.22 -45.70 -18.75
N LYS A 23 25.03 -45.13 -19.02
CA LYS A 23 23.80 -45.90 -19.28
C LYS A 23 23.88 -46.68 -20.59
N LEU A 24 24.49 -46.12 -21.63
CA LEU A 24 24.69 -46.82 -22.90
C LEU A 24 25.76 -47.91 -22.77
N GLU A 25 26.82 -47.66 -22.01
CA GLU A 25 27.83 -48.66 -21.64
C GLU A 25 27.19 -49.82 -20.86
N GLU A 26 26.43 -49.53 -19.80
CA GLU A 26 25.76 -50.56 -19.01
C GLU A 26 24.81 -51.41 -19.86
N LYS A 27 24.00 -50.77 -20.70
CA LYS A 27 22.97 -51.45 -21.49
C LYS A 27 23.52 -52.24 -22.67
N TYR A 28 24.62 -51.79 -23.28
CA TYR A 28 25.11 -52.33 -24.56
C TYR A 28 26.54 -52.86 -24.52
N SER A 29 27.18 -52.94 -23.35
CA SER A 29 28.54 -53.47 -23.18
C SER A 29 28.77 -54.87 -23.73
N GLU A 30 27.74 -55.73 -23.72
CA GLU A 30 27.79 -57.11 -24.22
C GLU A 30 27.32 -57.28 -25.68
N THR A 31 26.84 -56.19 -26.31
CA THR A 31 26.35 -56.19 -27.71
C THR A 31 27.44 -55.77 -28.71
N ASP A 32 27.12 -55.92 -30.00
CA ASP A 32 28.01 -55.72 -31.14
C ASP A 32 28.88 -54.44 -31.04
N GLY A 33 30.12 -54.52 -31.53
CA GLY A 33 31.16 -53.48 -31.38
C GLY A 33 30.76 -52.11 -31.94
N ALA A 34 29.78 -52.07 -32.84
CA ALA A 34 29.18 -50.85 -33.36
C ALA A 34 28.58 -49.93 -32.28
N TRP A 35 28.02 -50.49 -31.20
CA TRP A 35 27.53 -49.67 -30.07
C TRP A 35 28.67 -49.06 -29.28
N ARG A 36 29.75 -49.83 -29.06
CA ARG A 36 30.96 -49.31 -28.43
C ARG A 36 31.60 -48.18 -29.22
N ASP A 37 31.61 -48.29 -30.54
CA ASP A 37 32.09 -47.21 -31.41
C ASP A 37 31.16 -46.00 -31.33
N PHE A 38 29.83 -46.20 -31.22
CA PHE A 38 28.85 -45.12 -31.09
C PHE A 38 29.06 -44.24 -29.85
N TYR A 39 29.24 -44.82 -28.65
CA TYR A 39 29.36 -44.01 -27.42
C TYR A 39 30.80 -43.67 -27.01
N LYS A 40 31.83 -44.23 -27.68
CA LYS A 40 33.24 -43.88 -27.40
C LYS A 40 33.89 -42.99 -28.47
N PHE A 41 33.44 -43.05 -29.73
CA PHE A 41 34.13 -42.38 -30.85
C PHE A 41 33.17 -41.88 -31.95
N GLY A 42 33.66 -40.99 -32.82
CA GLY A 42 32.99 -40.62 -34.06
C GLY A 42 31.66 -39.86 -33.89
N THR A 43 30.71 -40.11 -34.81
CA THR A 43 29.45 -39.35 -34.91
C THR A 43 28.47 -39.63 -33.77
N GLY A 44 28.52 -40.82 -33.15
CA GLY A 44 27.65 -41.15 -32.02
C GLY A 44 27.99 -40.33 -30.77
N GLN A 45 29.28 -40.11 -30.51
CA GLN A 45 29.73 -39.21 -29.44
C GLN A 45 29.20 -37.79 -29.64
N ILE A 46 29.25 -37.26 -30.88
CA ILE A 46 28.71 -35.93 -31.21
C ILE A 46 27.20 -35.86 -30.90
N ILE A 47 26.45 -36.93 -31.15
CA ILE A 47 25.02 -36.99 -30.82
C ILE A 47 24.81 -36.96 -29.30
N LEU A 48 25.62 -37.69 -28.52
CA LEU A 48 25.55 -37.68 -27.06
C LEU A 48 25.91 -36.32 -26.46
N GLU A 49 26.93 -35.66 -27.01
CA GLU A 49 27.30 -34.29 -26.65
C GLU A 49 26.15 -33.31 -26.96
N LEU A 50 25.53 -33.40 -28.13
CA LEU A 50 24.39 -32.56 -28.48
C LEU A 50 23.20 -32.79 -27.55
N LEU A 51 22.87 -34.05 -27.26
CA LEU A 51 21.79 -34.40 -26.32
C LEU A 51 22.11 -33.91 -24.90
N SER A 52 23.36 -33.95 -24.48
CA SER A 52 23.81 -33.46 -23.18
C SER A 52 23.72 -31.94 -23.08
N ALA A 53 24.08 -31.23 -24.16
CA ALA A 53 23.92 -29.78 -24.25
C ALA A 53 22.43 -29.37 -24.22
N VAL A 54 21.57 -30.06 -24.98
CA VAL A 54 20.12 -29.83 -24.94
C VAL A 54 19.56 -30.13 -23.55
N GLY A 55 19.95 -31.26 -22.96
CA GLY A 55 19.57 -31.64 -21.59
C GLY A 55 19.94 -30.55 -20.59
N SER A 56 21.21 -30.14 -20.55
CA SER A 56 21.69 -29.10 -19.63
C SER A 56 20.98 -27.76 -19.84
N PHE A 57 20.74 -27.35 -21.09
CA PHE A 57 19.97 -26.14 -21.40
C PHE A 57 18.52 -26.24 -20.89
N THR A 58 17.82 -27.33 -21.18
CA THR A 58 16.43 -27.52 -20.72
C THR A 58 16.32 -27.55 -19.20
N THR A 59 17.26 -28.21 -18.53
CA THR A 59 17.34 -28.26 -17.08
C THR A 59 17.63 -26.88 -16.49
N TYR A 60 18.56 -26.12 -17.06
CA TYR A 60 18.82 -24.74 -16.67
C TYR A 60 17.57 -23.86 -16.83
N SER A 61 16.88 -23.93 -17.98
CA SER A 61 15.65 -23.17 -18.20
C SER A 61 14.56 -23.54 -17.20
N ALA A 62 14.38 -24.83 -16.89
CA ALA A 62 13.41 -25.28 -15.89
C ALA A 62 13.73 -24.76 -14.47
N LEU A 63 15.01 -24.81 -14.06
CA LEU A 63 15.46 -24.30 -12.77
C LEU A 63 15.34 -22.78 -12.68
N ALA A 64 15.71 -22.06 -13.74
CA ALA A 64 15.57 -20.61 -13.81
C ALA A 64 14.10 -20.20 -13.68
N ASN A 65 13.20 -20.83 -14.45
CA ASN A 65 11.77 -20.59 -14.35
C ASN A 65 11.21 -20.89 -12.96
N ARG A 66 11.68 -21.98 -12.33
CA ARG A 66 11.27 -22.33 -10.97
C ARG A 66 11.69 -21.27 -9.96
N ARG A 67 12.96 -20.81 -10.00
CA ARG A 67 13.45 -19.74 -9.11
C ARG A 67 12.65 -18.45 -9.29
N GLU A 68 12.38 -18.08 -10.54
CA GLU A 68 11.59 -16.89 -10.87
C GLU A 68 10.10 -17.01 -10.53
N ALA A 69 9.59 -18.21 -10.26
CA ALA A 69 8.22 -18.42 -9.80
C ALA A 69 8.05 -18.29 -8.27
N TYR A 70 9.14 -18.38 -7.50
CA TYR A 70 9.11 -18.26 -6.05
C TYR A 70 9.63 -16.91 -5.59
N LEU A 71 8.80 -16.15 -4.87
CA LEU A 71 9.15 -14.78 -4.47
C LEU A 71 10.49 -14.72 -3.74
N HIS A 72 10.79 -15.62 -2.81
CA HIS A 72 12.06 -15.60 -2.07
C HIS A 72 13.31 -15.93 -2.91
N GLU A 73 13.15 -16.57 -4.07
CA GLU A 73 14.26 -17.01 -4.93
C GLU A 73 14.36 -16.21 -6.23
N THR A 74 13.37 -15.37 -6.55
CA THR A 74 13.36 -14.54 -7.75
C THR A 74 14.48 -13.51 -7.72
N HIS A 75 15.08 -13.26 -8.88
CA HIS A 75 16.08 -12.22 -9.06
C HIS A 75 15.61 -11.10 -10.00
N LEU A 76 14.60 -11.36 -10.83
CA LEU A 76 14.06 -10.35 -11.74
C LEU A 76 13.04 -9.46 -11.02
N GLU A 77 13.20 -8.15 -11.16
CA GLU A 77 12.24 -7.16 -10.63
C GLU A 77 10.83 -7.37 -11.17
N SER A 78 10.71 -7.71 -12.45
CA SER A 78 9.42 -7.95 -13.11
C SER A 78 8.69 -9.15 -12.52
N SER A 79 9.41 -10.25 -12.25
CA SER A 79 8.90 -11.43 -11.56
C SER A 79 8.49 -11.11 -10.12
N ALA A 80 9.34 -10.40 -9.37
CA ALA A 80 9.04 -10.00 -8.00
C ALA A 80 7.75 -9.16 -7.92
N ARG A 81 7.60 -8.15 -8.79
CA ARG A 81 6.39 -7.33 -8.92
C ARG A 81 5.18 -8.17 -9.33
N ALA A 82 5.35 -9.10 -10.29
CA ALA A 82 4.28 -9.98 -10.76
C ALA A 82 3.72 -10.88 -9.64
N ILE A 83 4.59 -11.42 -8.78
CA ILE A 83 4.21 -12.30 -7.68
C ILE A 83 3.63 -11.50 -6.50
N ALA A 84 4.12 -10.28 -6.29
CA ALA A 84 3.66 -9.41 -5.21
C ALA A 84 2.20 -8.94 -5.37
N GLY A 85 1.76 -8.65 -6.60
CA GLY A 85 0.39 -8.20 -6.87
C GLY A 85 -0.69 -9.16 -6.32
N PRO A 86 -0.65 -10.47 -6.65
CA PRO A 86 -1.54 -11.48 -6.07
C PRO A 86 -1.48 -11.62 -4.54
N LEU A 87 -0.37 -11.22 -3.90
CA LEU A 87 -0.23 -11.16 -2.45
C LEU A 87 -0.88 -9.90 -1.84
N GLY A 88 -1.49 -9.05 -2.66
CA GLY A 88 -2.08 -7.77 -2.23
C GLY A 88 -1.04 -6.69 -1.97
N TYR A 89 0.19 -6.85 -2.46
CA TYR A 89 1.25 -5.85 -2.34
C TYR A 89 1.47 -5.15 -3.69
N SER A 90 1.08 -3.87 -3.74
CA SER A 90 1.52 -2.96 -4.80
C SER A 90 2.95 -2.51 -4.49
N ALA A 91 3.92 -2.95 -5.31
CA ALA A 91 5.30 -2.55 -5.13
C ALA A 91 5.46 -1.03 -5.30
N TYR A 92 6.20 -0.40 -4.41
CA TYR A 92 6.44 1.04 -4.44
C TYR A 92 7.21 1.40 -5.71
N ARG A 93 6.68 2.32 -6.52
CA ARG A 93 7.26 2.73 -7.81
C ARG A 93 8.29 3.86 -7.68
N GLY A 94 8.51 4.37 -6.48
CA GLY A 94 9.39 5.51 -6.26
C GLY A 94 8.64 6.85 -6.25
N SER A 95 9.21 7.85 -5.58
CA SER A 95 8.70 9.21 -5.59
C SER A 95 9.80 10.21 -5.89
N ASN A 96 9.44 11.25 -6.65
CA ASN A 96 10.31 12.38 -6.90
C ASN A 96 10.55 13.21 -5.62
N VAL A 97 11.54 14.12 -5.69
CA VAL A 97 11.75 15.11 -4.64
C VAL A 97 10.54 16.03 -4.57
N SER A 98 9.99 16.23 -3.36
CA SER A 98 8.94 17.21 -3.11
C SER A 98 9.43 18.39 -2.28
N LEU A 99 8.96 19.57 -2.62
CA LEU A 99 9.26 20.83 -1.97
C LEU A 99 7.97 21.44 -1.43
N ARG A 100 8.08 22.10 -0.29
CA ARG A 100 7.04 22.96 0.27
C ARG A 100 7.44 24.41 0.03
N LEU A 101 6.68 25.10 -0.82
CA LEU A 101 6.91 26.49 -1.19
C LEU A 101 5.98 27.39 -0.39
N SER A 102 6.50 28.49 0.13
CA SER A 102 5.72 29.57 0.74
C SER A 102 5.63 30.74 -0.23
N ILE A 103 4.43 31.03 -0.75
CA ILE A 103 4.22 31.93 -1.90
C ILE A 103 3.21 33.04 -1.56
N TYR A 104 3.47 34.25 -2.05
CA TYR A 104 2.48 35.32 -2.17
C TYR A 104 2.08 35.53 -3.63
N THR A 105 0.81 35.85 -3.86
CA THR A 105 0.32 36.26 -5.18
C THR A 105 -0.23 37.68 -5.14
N SER A 106 -0.18 38.38 -6.26
CA SER A 106 -0.79 39.72 -6.40
C SER A 106 -2.29 39.67 -6.71
N SER A 107 -2.81 38.51 -7.08
CA SER A 107 -4.21 38.27 -7.42
C SER A 107 -4.64 36.86 -7.00
N VAL A 108 -5.96 36.62 -6.96
CA VAL A 108 -6.50 35.31 -6.64
C VAL A 108 -6.08 34.34 -7.75
N THR A 109 -5.28 33.34 -7.40
CA THR A 109 -4.71 32.36 -8.33
C THR A 109 -5.15 30.96 -7.92
N THR A 110 -5.72 30.21 -8.85
CA THR A 110 -6.09 28.81 -8.65
C THR A 110 -5.06 27.93 -9.35
N ILE A 111 -4.42 27.04 -8.61
CA ILE A 111 -3.44 26.06 -9.10
C ILE A 111 -4.08 24.69 -8.93
N LYS A 112 -4.23 23.93 -10.02
CA LYS A 112 -4.72 22.56 -9.95
C LYS A 112 -3.57 21.59 -9.72
N LYS A 113 -3.90 20.38 -9.26
CA LYS A 113 -2.95 19.28 -9.19
C LYS A 113 -2.29 19.07 -10.56
N PHE A 114 -0.97 18.95 -10.54
CA PHE A 114 -0.07 18.84 -11.68
C PHE A 114 0.01 20.05 -12.61
N ASP A 115 -0.57 21.20 -12.24
CA ASP A 115 -0.22 22.46 -12.91
C ASP A 115 1.25 22.80 -12.62
N LYS A 116 1.93 23.32 -13.64
CA LYS A 116 3.29 23.87 -13.53
C LYS A 116 3.22 25.19 -12.76
N VAL A 117 4.01 25.29 -11.69
CA VAL A 117 4.14 26.52 -10.90
C VAL A 117 5.47 27.25 -11.14
N GLY A 118 6.42 26.56 -11.76
CA GLY A 118 7.76 27.06 -12.02
C GLY A 118 8.67 25.98 -12.59
N GLU A 119 9.97 26.26 -12.55
CA GLU A 119 11.03 25.43 -13.08
C GLU A 119 12.12 25.23 -12.02
N TYR A 120 12.80 24.09 -12.11
CA TYR A 120 13.98 23.77 -11.34
C TYR A 120 15.08 23.35 -12.31
N GLU A 121 16.23 24.04 -12.27
CA GLU A 121 17.36 23.74 -13.13
C GLU A 121 18.49 23.07 -12.33
N ASP A 122 19.05 21.99 -12.85
CA ASP A 122 20.29 21.41 -12.32
C ASP A 122 21.25 20.99 -13.43
N GLU A 123 22.34 20.32 -13.04
CA GLU A 123 23.37 19.85 -13.97
C GLU A 123 22.85 18.86 -15.03
N SER A 124 21.69 18.22 -14.77
CA SER A 124 21.06 17.23 -15.65
C SER A 124 20.02 17.85 -16.58
N GLY A 125 19.54 19.06 -16.30
CA GLY A 125 18.60 19.80 -17.17
C GLY A 125 17.60 20.67 -16.42
N VAL A 126 16.55 21.09 -17.14
CA VAL A 126 15.42 21.86 -16.60
C VAL A 126 14.24 20.92 -16.37
N TYR A 127 13.66 20.99 -15.18
CA TYR A 127 12.50 20.23 -14.74
C TYR A 127 11.37 21.17 -14.35
N ASP A 128 10.13 20.68 -14.45
CA ASP A 128 8.98 21.42 -13.98
C ASP A 128 8.80 21.24 -12.47
N LEU A 129 8.34 22.31 -11.82
CA LEU A 129 7.77 22.27 -10.47
C LEU A 129 6.26 22.08 -10.61
N LEU A 130 5.79 20.88 -10.32
CA LEU A 130 4.40 20.47 -10.54
C LEU A 130 3.66 20.41 -9.20
N SER A 131 2.49 21.04 -9.12
CA SER A 131 1.67 21.04 -7.91
C SER A 131 1.21 19.62 -7.54
N LEU A 132 1.27 19.24 -6.27
CA LEU A 132 0.77 17.95 -5.78
C LEU A 132 -0.70 17.98 -5.34
N GLY A 133 -1.30 19.17 -5.27
CA GLY A 133 -2.70 19.37 -4.87
C GLY A 133 -3.38 20.56 -5.55
N ASP A 134 -4.65 20.74 -5.23
CA ASP A 134 -5.42 21.90 -5.67
C ASP A 134 -5.29 23.02 -4.63
N TYR A 135 -4.86 24.21 -5.06
CA TYR A 135 -4.66 25.37 -4.21
C TYR A 135 -5.41 26.59 -4.75
N THR A 136 -5.99 27.38 -3.86
CA THR A 136 -6.51 28.72 -4.19
C THR A 136 -5.78 29.74 -3.33
N ILE A 137 -4.87 30.49 -3.95
CA ILE A 137 -4.04 31.48 -3.28
C ILE A 137 -4.69 32.85 -3.45
N SER A 138 -5.03 33.49 -2.34
CA SER A 138 -5.57 34.85 -2.33
C SER A 138 -4.46 35.87 -2.11
N PRO A 139 -4.58 37.09 -2.66
CA PRO A 139 -3.60 38.13 -2.42
C PRO A 139 -3.55 38.48 -0.94
N PRO A 140 -2.38 38.91 -0.42
CA PRO A 140 -2.23 39.25 0.99
C PRO A 140 -3.17 40.39 1.37
N SER A 141 -4.00 40.17 2.39
CA SER A 141 -4.95 41.17 2.89
C SER A 141 -4.29 42.27 3.73
N SER A 142 -3.03 42.08 4.12
CA SER A 142 -2.21 43.04 4.86
C SER A 142 -0.72 42.73 4.66
N GLU A 143 0.17 43.68 4.99
CA GLU A 143 1.64 43.50 4.90
C GLU A 143 2.18 42.35 5.78
N ASN A 144 1.43 41.93 6.81
CA ASN A 144 1.79 40.82 7.71
C ASN A 144 0.98 39.54 7.42
N ALA A 145 0.31 39.45 6.26
CA ALA A 145 -0.35 38.23 5.87
C ALA A 145 0.68 37.10 5.73
N LEU A 146 0.34 35.91 6.21
CA LEU A 146 1.22 34.75 6.07
C LEU A 146 1.21 34.25 4.62
N PRO A 147 2.33 33.70 4.12
CA PRO A 147 2.38 33.13 2.78
C PRO A 147 1.52 31.87 2.72
N THR A 148 0.98 31.56 1.55
CA THR A 148 0.29 30.29 1.35
C THR A 148 1.32 29.20 1.06
N GLN A 149 1.19 28.06 1.74
CA GLN A 149 2.06 26.91 1.53
C GLN A 149 1.48 25.99 0.46
N ILE A 150 2.29 25.67 -0.54
CA ILE A 150 1.96 24.68 -1.57
C ILE A 150 3.03 23.59 -1.61
N ASP A 151 2.60 22.35 -1.84
CA ASP A 151 3.50 21.20 -2.02
C ASP A 151 3.64 20.92 -3.52
N VAL A 152 4.88 20.84 -3.99
CA VAL A 152 5.24 20.62 -5.39
C VAL A 152 6.23 19.49 -5.51
N ALA A 153 6.27 18.82 -6.66
CA ALA A 153 7.30 17.84 -7.00
C ALA A 153 8.14 18.33 -8.17
N ILE A 154 9.44 17.99 -8.13
CA ILE A 154 10.38 18.26 -9.22
C ILE A 154 10.31 17.09 -10.21
N GLY A 155 9.97 17.35 -11.47
CA GLY A 155 9.99 16.32 -12.51
C GLY A 155 9.38 16.78 -13.83
N GLN A 156 9.14 15.83 -14.73
CA GLN A 156 8.46 16.08 -16.00
C GLN A 156 7.09 15.42 -15.98
N LEU A 157 6.08 16.18 -16.42
CA LEU A 157 4.72 15.66 -16.53
C LEU A 157 4.60 14.82 -17.80
N ALA A 158 4.17 13.57 -17.64
CA ALA A 158 3.89 12.68 -18.76
C ALA A 158 2.43 12.19 -18.70
N THR A 159 1.89 11.91 -19.88
CA THR A 159 0.55 11.34 -20.03
C THR A 159 0.63 10.14 -20.94
N THR A 160 -0.01 9.05 -20.55
CA THR A 160 -0.26 7.89 -21.41
C THR A 160 -1.74 7.57 -21.36
N SER A 161 -2.30 7.02 -22.43
CA SER A 161 -3.71 6.68 -22.49
C SER A 161 -3.97 5.39 -23.24
N ILE A 162 -5.05 4.74 -22.87
CA ILE A 162 -5.55 3.53 -23.52
C ILE A 162 -7.04 3.71 -23.83
N ILE A 163 -7.45 3.18 -24.98
CA ILE A 163 -8.87 3.11 -25.33
C ILE A 163 -9.45 1.82 -24.77
N LEU A 164 -10.51 1.95 -23.97
CA LEU A 164 -11.10 0.81 -23.28
C LEU A 164 -11.83 -0.10 -24.29
N PRO A 165 -11.49 -1.40 -24.38
CA PRO A 165 -12.08 -2.28 -25.38
C PRO A 165 -13.46 -2.82 -24.98
N THR A 166 -13.84 -2.70 -23.71
CA THR A 166 -15.07 -3.29 -23.16
C THR A 166 -15.62 -2.46 -22.00
N SER A 167 -16.92 -2.61 -21.74
CA SER A 167 -17.60 -2.08 -20.55
C SER A 167 -17.67 -3.11 -19.39
N LYS A 168 -17.10 -4.31 -19.59
CA LYS A 168 -17.06 -5.37 -18.58
C LYS A 168 -15.87 -5.20 -17.62
N PRO A 169 -15.96 -5.67 -16.37
CA PRO A 169 -14.82 -5.69 -15.45
C PRO A 169 -13.63 -6.44 -16.06
N GLN A 170 -12.49 -5.77 -16.12
CA GLN A 170 -11.21 -6.33 -16.55
C GLN A 170 -10.05 -5.51 -15.97
N VAL A 171 -8.83 -5.99 -16.17
CA VAL A 171 -7.60 -5.26 -15.85
C VAL A 171 -7.19 -4.42 -17.06
N PHE A 172 -7.03 -3.13 -16.86
CA PHE A 172 -6.53 -2.17 -17.84
C PHE A 172 -5.06 -1.89 -17.56
N ARG A 173 -4.17 -2.20 -18.52
CA ARG A 173 -2.72 -2.15 -18.30
C ARG A 173 -2.09 -0.95 -19.00
N PHE A 174 -1.33 -0.16 -18.24
CA PHE A 174 -0.36 0.79 -18.78
C PHE A 174 1.00 0.12 -18.91
N THR A 175 1.76 0.49 -19.94
CA THR A 175 3.07 -0.13 -20.24
C THR A 175 4.25 0.81 -20.02
N GLU A 176 3.99 2.07 -19.63
CA GLU A 176 5.08 3.04 -19.48
C GLU A 176 5.90 2.81 -18.23
N GLU A 177 7.21 2.87 -18.41
CA GLU A 177 8.19 2.78 -17.32
C GLU A 177 8.33 4.12 -16.59
N ASN A 178 9.00 4.10 -15.43
CA ASN A 178 9.31 5.29 -14.63
C ASN A 178 8.08 6.10 -14.18
N VAL A 179 6.95 5.43 -13.97
CA VAL A 179 5.75 6.04 -13.38
C VAL A 179 5.95 6.19 -11.87
N SER A 180 6.03 7.41 -11.35
CA SER A 180 6.17 7.61 -9.89
C SER A 180 4.86 7.37 -9.12
N GLU A 181 4.92 7.44 -7.79
CA GLU A 181 3.73 7.49 -6.92
C GLU A 181 2.88 8.77 -7.09
N HIS A 182 3.41 9.80 -7.75
CA HIS A 182 2.66 11.01 -8.05
C HIS A 182 1.93 10.85 -9.38
N PHE A 183 0.74 10.27 -9.32
CA PHE A 183 -0.14 10.12 -10.49
C PHE A 183 -1.59 10.54 -10.23
N GLU A 184 -2.33 10.65 -11.32
CA GLU A 184 -3.76 10.88 -11.38
C GLU A 184 -4.33 10.07 -12.55
N LEU A 185 -5.41 9.35 -12.26
CA LEU A 185 -6.16 8.61 -13.27
C LEU A 185 -7.30 9.50 -13.78
N LYS A 186 -7.46 9.60 -15.11
CA LYS A 186 -8.56 10.33 -15.74
C LYS A 186 -9.30 9.42 -16.72
N LEU A 187 -10.63 9.52 -16.72
CA LEU A 187 -11.52 8.90 -17.68
C LEU A 187 -12.13 10.01 -18.53
N ASN A 188 -11.86 10.03 -19.84
CA ASN A 188 -12.28 11.10 -20.76
C ASN A 188 -11.94 12.51 -20.21
N ASN A 189 -10.68 12.72 -19.80
CA ASN A 189 -10.17 13.96 -19.19
C ASN A 189 -10.77 14.35 -17.83
N LYS A 190 -11.64 13.52 -17.23
CA LYS A 190 -12.15 13.73 -15.88
C LYS A 190 -11.38 12.87 -14.88
N ALA A 191 -10.82 13.48 -13.84
CA ALA A 191 -10.19 12.75 -12.75
C ALA A 191 -11.19 11.76 -12.10
N VAL A 192 -10.74 10.54 -11.87
CA VAL A 192 -11.53 9.48 -11.21
C VAL A 192 -10.90 9.09 -9.87
N PRO A 193 -11.72 8.74 -8.86
CA PRO A 193 -11.21 8.31 -7.58
C PRO A 193 -10.48 6.97 -7.74
N HIS A 194 -9.30 6.86 -7.13
CA HIS A 194 -8.51 5.63 -7.15
C HIS A 194 -8.00 5.24 -5.76
N SER A 195 -7.55 4.00 -5.63
CA SER A 195 -6.99 3.40 -4.41
C SER A 195 -6.00 2.30 -4.78
N GLU A 196 -5.14 1.90 -3.84
CA GLU A 196 -4.29 0.72 -4.00
C GLU A 196 -4.92 -0.56 -3.41
N ASP A 197 -5.96 -0.40 -2.58
CA ASP A 197 -6.57 -1.51 -1.86
C ASP A 197 -7.70 -2.13 -2.68
N ALA A 198 -7.59 -3.43 -2.98
CA ALA A 198 -8.59 -4.16 -3.76
C ALA A 198 -10.01 -4.11 -3.15
N ILE A 199 -10.12 -3.91 -1.82
CA ILE A 199 -11.41 -3.75 -1.12
C ILE A 199 -12.14 -2.50 -1.59
N ASP A 200 -11.44 -1.46 -2.05
CA ASP A 200 -12.08 -0.23 -2.51
C ASP A 200 -12.79 -0.37 -3.86
N LEU A 201 -12.67 -1.51 -4.55
CA LEU A 201 -13.49 -1.81 -5.73
C LEU A 201 -14.99 -1.80 -5.41
N ILE A 202 -15.39 -2.32 -4.24
CA ILE A 202 -16.80 -2.31 -3.82
C ILE A 202 -17.25 -0.92 -3.32
N ASN A 203 -16.29 -0.04 -3.03
CA ASN A 203 -16.54 1.36 -2.64
C ASN A 203 -16.58 2.31 -3.85
N GLY A 204 -16.60 1.77 -5.08
CA GLY A 204 -16.70 2.58 -6.29
C GLY A 204 -15.42 3.37 -6.61
N LYS A 205 -14.24 2.81 -6.31
CA LYS A 205 -12.96 3.38 -6.74
C LYS A 205 -12.28 2.52 -7.80
N TYR A 206 -11.41 3.15 -8.59
CA TYR A 206 -10.48 2.47 -9.47
C TYR A 206 -9.29 1.96 -8.65
N VAL A 207 -9.02 0.66 -8.68
CA VAL A 207 -7.87 0.10 -7.96
C VAL A 207 -6.64 0.09 -8.87
N CYS A 208 -5.59 0.77 -8.46
CA CYS A 208 -4.34 0.95 -9.18
C CYS A 208 -3.24 0.17 -8.46
N ILE A 209 -2.65 -0.82 -9.14
CA ILE A 209 -1.59 -1.67 -8.58
C ILE A 209 -0.39 -1.63 -9.51
N THR A 210 0.82 -1.63 -8.94
CA THR A 210 2.05 -1.69 -9.73
C THR A 210 2.14 -2.99 -10.52
N ASN A 211 2.45 -2.90 -11.81
CA ASN A 211 2.58 -4.06 -12.68
C ASN A 211 4.05 -4.46 -12.92
N THR A 212 4.25 -5.46 -13.78
CA THR A 212 5.58 -6.08 -13.99
C THR A 212 6.62 -5.14 -14.58
N VAL A 213 6.21 -4.10 -15.30
CA VAL A 213 7.13 -3.10 -15.88
C VAL A 213 7.35 -1.90 -14.95
N GLY A 214 6.76 -1.91 -13.75
CA GLY A 214 6.80 -0.75 -12.84
C GLY A 214 5.82 0.37 -13.23
N SER A 215 4.84 0.06 -14.09
CA SER A 215 3.70 0.92 -14.41
C SER A 215 2.49 0.56 -13.55
N ILE A 216 1.28 0.91 -13.99
CA ILE A 216 0.03 0.69 -13.25
C ILE A 216 -0.91 -0.24 -14.05
N ASP A 217 -1.40 -1.27 -13.37
CA ASP A 217 -2.59 -2.01 -13.74
C ASP A 217 -3.80 -1.42 -13.00
N VAL A 218 -4.87 -1.11 -13.72
CA VAL A 218 -6.09 -0.51 -13.19
C VAL A 218 -7.23 -1.51 -13.25
N MET A 219 -7.93 -1.69 -12.13
CA MET A 219 -9.11 -2.54 -12.01
C MET A 219 -10.32 -1.69 -11.61
N ALA A 220 -11.47 -1.95 -12.21
CA ALA A 220 -12.71 -1.25 -11.86
C ALA A 220 -13.94 -2.12 -12.14
N ILE A 221 -15.00 -1.90 -11.37
CA ILE A 221 -16.28 -2.61 -11.50
C ILE A 221 -17.40 -1.58 -11.64
N ASN A 222 -17.96 -1.48 -12.85
CA ASN A 222 -19.00 -0.49 -13.17
C ASN A 222 -20.20 -0.50 -12.23
N ASP A 223 -20.58 -1.66 -11.68
CA ASP A 223 -21.75 -1.78 -10.80
C ASP A 223 -21.62 -0.99 -9.50
N TYR A 224 -20.40 -0.75 -9.03
CA TYR A 224 -20.12 0.00 -7.80
C TYR A 224 -19.73 1.46 -8.06
N LEU A 225 -19.47 1.83 -9.32
CA LEU A 225 -19.07 3.19 -9.69
C LEU A 225 -20.28 4.13 -9.76
N ALA A 226 -20.07 5.39 -9.37
CA ALA A 226 -21.02 6.46 -9.65
C ALA A 226 -21.24 6.59 -11.16
N ASP A 227 -22.44 6.99 -11.59
CA ASP A 227 -22.78 7.07 -13.02
C ASP A 227 -21.83 7.95 -13.83
N THR A 228 -21.26 8.98 -13.20
CA THR A 228 -20.30 9.88 -13.83
C THR A 228 -18.91 9.27 -14.04
N ASP A 229 -18.61 8.17 -13.37
CA ASP A 229 -17.29 7.54 -13.33
C ASP A 229 -17.30 6.15 -13.97
N LYS A 230 -18.47 5.67 -14.43
CA LYS A 230 -18.61 4.40 -15.15
C LYS A 230 -17.85 4.44 -16.47
N PHE A 231 -17.06 3.41 -16.71
CA PHE A 231 -16.31 3.23 -17.95
C PHE A 231 -17.12 2.47 -19.00
N ARG A 232 -16.84 2.73 -20.27
CA ARG A 232 -17.50 2.05 -21.39
C ARG A 232 -16.50 1.77 -22.50
N ALA A 233 -16.82 0.80 -23.35
CA ALA A 233 -16.06 0.57 -24.57
C ALA A 233 -15.94 1.87 -25.38
N GLY A 234 -14.72 2.20 -25.82
CA GLY A 234 -14.39 3.42 -26.55
C GLY A 234 -14.05 4.62 -25.68
N TYR A 235 -14.19 4.56 -24.36
CA TYR A 235 -13.71 5.63 -23.48
C TYR A 235 -12.18 5.62 -23.43
N GLU A 236 -11.60 6.79 -23.21
CA GLU A 236 -10.17 6.97 -23.00
C GLU A 236 -9.86 6.97 -21.51
N LEU A 237 -9.05 6.02 -21.07
CA LEU A 237 -8.48 6.01 -19.73
C LEU A 237 -7.04 6.50 -19.84
N SER A 238 -6.76 7.66 -19.26
CA SER A 238 -5.44 8.28 -19.28
C SER A 238 -4.82 8.32 -17.89
N LEU A 239 -3.53 8.02 -17.83
CA LEU A 239 -2.69 8.14 -16.65
C LEU A 239 -1.82 9.39 -16.81
N LEU A 240 -2.05 10.38 -15.94
CA LEU A 240 -1.24 11.58 -15.83
C LEU A 240 -0.29 11.40 -14.63
N TYR A 241 1.02 11.52 -14.84
CA TYR A 241 1.99 11.21 -13.80
C TYR A 241 3.26 12.04 -13.94
N ILE A 242 3.98 12.20 -12.83
CA ILE A 242 5.31 12.79 -12.83
C ILE A 242 6.31 11.67 -13.10
N GLN A 243 7.08 11.76 -14.18
CA GLN A 243 8.13 10.79 -14.48
C GLN A 243 9.16 10.75 -13.35
N LEU A 244 9.60 9.55 -12.98
CA LEU A 244 10.58 9.35 -11.94
C LEU A 244 11.95 9.85 -12.43
N HIS A 245 12.54 10.80 -11.72
CA HIS A 245 13.86 11.34 -12.01
C HIS A 245 14.72 11.42 -10.73
N GLU A 246 15.95 10.93 -10.81
CA GLU A 246 16.84 10.86 -9.65
C GLU A 246 17.55 12.19 -9.38
N ASN A 247 16.84 13.13 -8.75
CA ASN A 247 17.40 14.43 -8.35
C ASN A 247 18.11 14.32 -6.98
N LYS A 248 19.37 13.86 -6.99
CA LYS A 248 20.15 13.54 -5.77
C LYS A 248 20.43 14.73 -4.84
N ARG A 249 20.58 15.93 -5.40
CA ARG A 249 20.97 17.12 -4.65
C ARG A 249 20.18 18.33 -5.13
N VAL A 250 19.13 18.68 -4.39
CA VAL A 250 18.35 19.89 -4.67
C VAL A 250 19.06 21.12 -4.14
N GLN A 251 19.31 22.09 -5.02
CA GLN A 251 19.81 23.42 -4.67
C GLN A 251 18.67 24.44 -4.74
N LEU A 252 18.30 25.01 -3.59
CA LEU A 252 17.13 25.91 -3.51
C LEU A 252 17.28 27.19 -4.34
N THR A 253 18.51 27.57 -4.68
CA THR A 253 18.82 28.73 -5.54
C THR A 253 18.41 28.55 -6.99
N ASN A 254 18.13 27.31 -7.42
CA ASN A 254 17.85 27.00 -8.81
C ASN A 254 16.35 26.91 -9.11
N ILE A 255 15.53 27.43 -8.19
CA ILE A 255 14.07 27.46 -8.35
C ILE A 255 13.68 28.79 -8.99
N ASN A 256 13.04 28.70 -10.14
CA ASN A 256 12.43 29.83 -10.83
C ASN A 256 10.90 29.68 -10.78
N LEU A 257 10.19 30.61 -10.14
CA LEU A 257 8.74 30.53 -10.03
C LEU A 257 8.04 31.37 -11.10
N GLU A 258 7.06 30.76 -11.75
CA GLU A 258 6.15 31.43 -12.70
C GLU A 258 4.95 32.04 -11.97
N VAL A 259 4.60 31.49 -10.80
CA VAL A 259 3.43 31.91 -10.01
C VAL A 259 3.84 32.55 -8.70
N GLY A 260 3.57 33.86 -8.59
CA GLY A 260 3.75 34.62 -7.36
C GLY A 260 5.21 34.93 -7.01
N THR A 261 5.44 35.34 -5.76
CA THR A 261 6.76 35.61 -5.20
C THR A 261 7.08 34.63 -4.09
N LEU A 262 8.27 34.03 -4.16
CA LEU A 262 8.76 33.06 -3.20
C LEU A 262 9.25 33.74 -1.91
N GLU A 263 8.73 33.31 -0.77
CA GLU A 263 9.25 33.72 0.54
C GLU A 263 10.23 32.68 1.09
N ASN A 264 9.86 31.40 1.06
CA ASN A 264 10.64 30.33 1.65
C ASN A 264 10.42 29.00 0.91
N VAL A 265 11.44 28.14 0.92
CA VAL A 265 11.41 26.77 0.40
C VAL A 265 11.91 25.81 1.45
N ALA A 266 11.15 24.75 1.68
CA ALA A 266 11.58 23.60 2.47
C ALA A 266 11.53 22.33 1.62
N ILE A 267 12.48 21.43 1.81
CA ILE A 267 12.40 20.07 1.22
C ILE A 267 11.39 19.28 2.06
N ALA A 268 10.26 18.92 1.45
CA ALA A 268 9.21 18.14 2.10
C ALA A 268 9.54 16.64 2.09
N SER A 269 9.99 16.12 0.96
CA SER A 269 10.51 14.75 0.83
C SER A 269 11.69 14.70 -0.14
N ARG A 270 12.65 13.80 0.12
CA ARG A 270 13.72 13.49 -0.83
C ARG A 270 13.25 12.43 -1.84
N TYR A 271 13.99 12.29 -2.93
CA TYR A 271 13.83 11.19 -3.87
C TYR A 271 13.83 9.85 -3.13
N GLN A 272 12.88 9.00 -3.46
CA GLN A 272 12.80 7.63 -2.97
C GLN A 272 12.79 6.71 -4.19
N ALA A 273 13.75 5.79 -4.24
CA ALA A 273 13.84 4.82 -5.32
C ALA A 273 12.66 3.84 -5.27
N PRO A 274 12.31 3.19 -6.40
CA PRO A 274 11.36 2.08 -6.41
C PRO A 274 11.85 0.95 -5.50
N ASP A 275 10.91 0.12 -5.01
CA ASP A 275 11.26 -1.07 -4.24
C ASP A 275 12.21 -1.97 -5.02
N THR A 276 13.29 -2.36 -4.36
CA THR A 276 14.20 -3.41 -4.85
C THR A 276 13.56 -4.79 -4.71
N VAL A 277 14.09 -5.79 -5.45
CA VAL A 277 13.65 -7.20 -5.33
C VAL A 277 13.65 -7.66 -3.87
N GLY A 278 14.72 -7.36 -3.13
CA GLY A 278 14.84 -7.73 -1.71
C GLY A 278 13.78 -7.08 -0.82
N GLU A 279 13.40 -5.84 -1.10
CA GLU A 279 12.30 -5.18 -0.38
C GLU A 279 10.94 -5.80 -0.69
N ILE A 280 10.66 -6.11 -1.97
CA ILE A 280 9.42 -6.78 -2.37
C ILE A 280 9.32 -8.16 -1.71
N GLN A 281 10.45 -8.90 -1.66
CA GLN A 281 10.55 -10.21 -1.01
C GLN A 281 10.20 -10.19 0.48
N VAL A 282 10.44 -9.07 1.17
CA VAL A 282 10.12 -8.90 2.58
C VAL A 282 8.71 -8.31 2.75
N LYS A 283 8.42 -7.21 2.07
CA LYS A 283 7.18 -6.44 2.24
C LYS A 283 5.95 -7.18 1.70
N GLY A 284 6.09 -7.94 0.61
CA GLY A 284 5.00 -8.68 -0.03
C GLY A 284 4.32 -9.70 0.91
N PRO A 285 5.06 -10.70 1.42
CA PRO A 285 4.52 -11.67 2.37
C PRO A 285 3.99 -11.01 3.65
N LEU A 286 4.69 -10.00 4.17
CA LEU A 286 4.24 -9.26 5.36
C LEU A 286 2.89 -8.57 5.15
N ARG A 287 2.67 -7.91 4.00
CA ARG A 287 1.37 -7.28 3.70
C ARG A 287 0.27 -8.33 3.57
N HIS A 288 0.56 -9.48 2.96
CA HIS A 288 -0.40 -10.58 2.85
C HIS A 288 -0.80 -11.16 4.22
N GLU A 289 0.17 -11.42 5.08
CA GLU A 289 -0.06 -11.94 6.42
C GLU A 289 -0.79 -10.92 7.31
N THR A 290 -0.30 -9.68 7.36
CA THR A 290 -0.94 -8.61 8.14
C THR A 290 -2.34 -8.29 7.63
N GLY A 291 -2.56 -8.30 6.31
CA GLY A 291 -3.87 -8.13 5.70
C GLY A 291 -4.87 -9.20 6.15
N ARG A 292 -4.44 -10.47 6.26
CA ARG A 292 -5.27 -11.55 6.81
C ARG A 292 -5.62 -11.34 8.28
N VAL A 293 -4.66 -10.87 9.09
CA VAL A 293 -4.89 -10.55 10.50
C VAL A 293 -5.89 -9.40 10.63
N ILE A 294 -5.68 -8.29 9.92
CA ILE A 294 -6.58 -7.13 9.93
C ILE A 294 -8.00 -7.53 9.50
N ARG A 295 -8.13 -8.30 8.42
CA ARG A 295 -9.42 -8.84 7.99
C ARG A 295 -10.05 -9.72 9.05
N GLY A 296 -9.26 -10.60 9.67
CA GLY A 296 -9.75 -11.47 10.74
C GLY A 296 -10.32 -10.70 11.92
N ARG A 297 -9.77 -9.53 12.26
CA ARG A 297 -10.34 -8.66 13.32
C ARG A 297 -11.76 -8.23 12.98
N HIS A 298 -11.95 -7.74 11.76
CA HIS A 298 -13.23 -7.21 11.30
C HIS A 298 -14.26 -8.35 11.19
N ASP A 299 -13.85 -9.50 10.67
CA ASP A 299 -14.70 -10.68 10.53
C ASP A 299 -15.12 -11.21 11.91
N TYR A 300 -14.20 -11.32 12.88
CA TYR A 300 -14.54 -11.73 14.23
C TYR A 300 -15.43 -10.72 14.95
N MET A 301 -15.15 -9.42 14.84
CA MET A 301 -16.01 -8.38 15.42
C MET A 301 -17.44 -8.52 14.90
N LYS A 302 -17.61 -8.61 13.57
CA LYS A 302 -18.92 -8.75 12.93
C LYS A 302 -19.64 -10.02 13.39
N ARG A 303 -18.97 -11.17 13.36
CA ARG A 303 -19.56 -12.46 13.76
C ARG A 303 -19.91 -12.49 15.25
N ILE A 304 -19.10 -11.87 16.11
CA ILE A 304 -19.41 -11.76 17.54
C ILE A 304 -20.65 -10.90 17.74
N THR A 305 -20.79 -9.78 17.01
CA THR A 305 -22.03 -8.98 17.03
C THR A 305 -23.25 -9.77 16.55
N GLU A 306 -23.08 -10.68 15.58
CA GLU A 306 -24.16 -11.56 15.10
C GLU A 306 -24.56 -12.63 16.13
N VAL A 307 -23.59 -13.23 16.83
CA VAL A 307 -23.81 -14.29 17.84
C VAL A 307 -24.24 -13.71 19.20
N LEU A 308 -23.80 -12.49 19.54
CA LEU A 308 -24.15 -11.76 20.75
C LEU A 308 -25.02 -10.53 20.40
N PRO A 309 -26.33 -10.72 20.13
CA PRO A 309 -27.21 -9.63 19.70
C PRO A 309 -27.42 -8.53 20.76
N ASN A 310 -27.07 -8.82 22.02
CA ASN A 310 -27.11 -7.86 23.14
C ASN A 310 -25.77 -7.12 23.34
N ALA A 311 -24.80 -7.27 22.43
CA ALA A 311 -23.56 -6.51 22.47
C ALA A 311 -23.80 -5.04 22.05
N ILE A 312 -23.52 -4.11 22.96
CA ILE A 312 -23.56 -2.66 22.75
C ILE A 312 -22.38 -2.23 21.86
N ASP A 313 -21.18 -2.74 22.16
CA ASP A 313 -19.97 -2.45 21.39
C ASP A 313 -19.08 -3.69 21.34
N VAL A 314 -18.40 -3.86 20.21
CA VAL A 314 -17.43 -4.93 19.99
C VAL A 314 -16.20 -4.30 19.36
N ARG A 315 -15.04 -4.48 19.97
CA ARG A 315 -13.78 -3.88 19.53
C ARG A 315 -12.67 -4.93 19.50
N ALA A 316 -11.87 -4.90 18.44
CA ALA A 316 -10.71 -5.76 18.33
C ALA A 316 -9.41 -5.03 18.72
N LYS A 317 -8.49 -5.77 19.32
CA LYS A 317 -7.09 -5.37 19.52
C LYS A 317 -6.20 -6.58 19.29
N ASP A 318 -5.04 -6.41 18.67
CA ASP A 318 -4.08 -7.51 18.60
C ASP A 318 -3.35 -7.69 19.91
N LEU A 319 -3.18 -8.95 20.31
CA LEU A 319 -2.25 -9.31 21.39
C LEU A 319 -0.88 -9.62 20.80
N ASP A 320 -0.84 -10.30 19.67
CA ASP A 320 0.36 -10.59 18.88
C ASP A 320 0.00 -10.72 17.39
N SER A 321 0.95 -11.14 16.54
CA SER A 321 0.74 -11.27 15.09
C SER A 321 -0.29 -12.34 14.68
N ALA A 322 -0.66 -13.27 15.55
CA ALA A 322 -1.59 -14.37 15.25
C ALA A 322 -2.82 -14.40 16.16
N LYS A 323 -2.77 -13.76 17.33
CA LYS A 323 -3.81 -13.75 18.37
C LYS A 323 -4.45 -12.39 18.49
N GLN A 324 -5.78 -12.42 18.44
CA GLN A 324 -6.63 -11.25 18.54
C GLN A 324 -7.40 -11.29 19.85
N MET A 325 -7.53 -10.15 20.50
CA MET A 325 -8.44 -9.93 21.61
C MET A 325 -9.67 -9.21 21.07
N ILE A 326 -10.85 -9.77 21.30
CA ILE A 326 -12.11 -9.08 21.03
C ILE A 326 -12.73 -8.69 22.37
N ALA A 327 -12.76 -7.39 22.61
CA ALA A 327 -13.48 -6.80 23.72
C ALA A 327 -14.95 -6.63 23.35
N TYR A 328 -15.86 -7.05 24.21
CA TYR A 328 -17.30 -6.85 24.03
C TYR A 328 -17.89 -6.13 25.23
N ILE A 329 -18.88 -5.28 25.00
CA ILE A 329 -19.74 -4.71 26.03
C ILE A 329 -21.14 -5.21 25.74
N ILE A 330 -21.80 -5.80 26.74
CA ILE A 330 -23.19 -6.27 26.64
C ILE A 330 -24.10 -5.39 27.50
N ASP A 331 -25.36 -5.32 27.11
CA ASP A 331 -26.40 -4.51 27.79
C ASP A 331 -26.77 -5.04 29.19
N THR A 332 -26.28 -6.22 29.56
CA THR A 332 -26.48 -6.80 30.89
C THR A 332 -25.36 -6.40 31.84
N GLU A 333 -25.69 -6.13 33.12
CA GLU A 333 -24.69 -5.79 34.15
C GLU A 333 -23.66 -6.90 34.40
N GLN A 334 -23.98 -8.15 34.05
CA GLN A 334 -23.08 -9.28 34.22
C GLN A 334 -22.34 -9.62 32.93
N PRO A 335 -21.00 -9.76 32.96
CA PRO A 335 -20.23 -10.23 31.82
C PRO A 335 -20.49 -11.72 31.57
N LEU A 336 -20.31 -12.17 30.32
CA LEU A 336 -20.34 -13.60 30.00
C LEU A 336 -19.37 -14.40 30.90
N THR A 337 -19.85 -15.55 31.36
CA THR A 337 -19.04 -16.57 32.03
C THR A 337 -18.02 -17.18 31.06
N GLU A 338 -16.99 -17.85 31.57
CA GLU A 338 -15.99 -18.51 30.70
C GLU A 338 -16.61 -19.57 29.79
N ALA A 339 -17.59 -20.33 30.28
CA ALA A 339 -18.31 -21.32 29.46
C ALA A 339 -19.12 -20.68 28.32
N GLU A 340 -19.72 -19.52 28.56
CA GLU A 340 -20.43 -18.76 27.52
C GLU A 340 -19.45 -18.18 26.50
N LYS A 341 -18.30 -17.65 26.94
CA LYS A 341 -17.24 -17.17 26.04
C LYS A 341 -16.74 -18.30 25.14
N GLU A 342 -16.47 -19.47 25.70
CA GLU A 342 -16.06 -20.65 24.92
C GLU A 342 -17.10 -21.05 23.89
N ASN A 343 -18.40 -21.03 24.24
CA ASN A 343 -19.48 -21.32 23.30
C ASN A 343 -19.55 -20.29 22.16
N VAL A 344 -19.42 -18.99 22.47
CA VAL A 344 -19.36 -17.93 21.45
C VAL A 344 -18.16 -18.15 20.53
N ILE A 345 -16.98 -18.43 21.07
CA ILE A 345 -15.77 -18.71 20.27
C ILE A 345 -15.98 -19.96 19.40
N ALA A 346 -16.60 -21.02 19.93
CA ALA A 346 -16.86 -22.24 19.17
C ALA A 346 -17.82 -22.01 17.99
N GLN A 347 -18.76 -21.06 18.09
CA GLN A 347 -19.65 -20.69 16.99
C GLN A 347 -18.97 -19.76 15.97
N VAL A 348 -18.12 -18.85 16.44
CA VAL A 348 -17.49 -17.83 15.60
C VAL A 348 -16.21 -18.31 14.91
N ALA A 349 -15.47 -19.24 15.53
CA ALA A 349 -14.17 -19.71 15.06
C ALA A 349 -14.07 -21.23 14.71
N PRO A 350 -15.10 -21.92 14.19
CA PRO A 350 -14.88 -23.24 13.60
C PRO A 350 -13.99 -23.12 12.35
N GLU A 351 -13.28 -24.18 11.97
CA GLU A 351 -12.26 -24.12 10.89
C GLU A 351 -12.80 -23.55 9.58
N GLU A 352 -14.06 -23.84 9.25
CA GLU A 352 -14.75 -23.36 8.03
C GLU A 352 -14.99 -21.85 8.01
N ASN A 353 -15.09 -21.25 9.20
CA ASN A 353 -15.41 -19.83 9.40
C ASN A 353 -14.19 -18.99 9.77
N ARG A 354 -13.10 -19.65 10.13
CA ARG A 354 -11.87 -19.02 10.59
C ARG A 354 -11.14 -18.35 9.42
N PRO A 355 -10.80 -17.06 9.53
CA PRO A 355 -9.88 -16.44 8.58
C PRO A 355 -8.58 -17.25 8.48
N MET A 356 -8.16 -17.65 7.28
CA MET A 356 -7.00 -18.53 7.10
C MET A 356 -5.75 -17.97 7.78
N GLY A 357 -5.13 -18.78 8.65
CA GLY A 357 -3.90 -18.42 9.36
C GLY A 357 -4.10 -17.55 10.61
N VAL A 358 -5.33 -17.21 10.98
CA VAL A 358 -5.63 -16.45 12.21
C VAL A 358 -6.13 -17.41 13.29
N THR A 359 -5.57 -17.33 14.50
CA THR A 359 -6.03 -18.17 15.62
C THR A 359 -7.40 -17.72 16.12
N PRO A 360 -8.16 -18.57 16.83
CA PRO A 360 -9.38 -18.14 17.52
C PRO A 360 -9.10 -16.95 18.47
N PRO A 361 -10.00 -15.98 18.55
CA PRO A 361 -9.78 -14.79 19.36
C PRO A 361 -9.95 -15.08 20.85
N VAL A 362 -9.35 -14.25 21.69
CA VAL A 362 -9.61 -14.22 23.14
C VAL A 362 -10.70 -13.19 23.41
N LEU A 363 -11.80 -13.62 24.04
CA LEU A 363 -12.89 -12.74 24.44
C LEU A 363 -12.62 -12.09 25.80
N VAL A 364 -12.76 -10.77 25.86
CA VAL A 364 -12.62 -9.99 27.10
C VAL A 364 -13.84 -9.12 27.31
N SER A 365 -14.42 -9.14 28.51
CA SER A 365 -15.53 -8.25 28.82
C SER A 365 -15.01 -6.82 29.03
N GLY A 366 -15.54 -5.87 28.27
CA GLY A 366 -15.45 -4.45 28.57
C GLY A 366 -16.37 -4.08 29.73
N ARG A 367 -16.14 -2.88 30.29
CA ARG A 367 -17.04 -2.25 31.26
C ARG A 367 -17.36 -0.86 30.75
N VAL A 368 -18.63 -0.47 30.85
CA VAL A 368 -19.01 0.94 30.65
C VAL A 368 -18.50 1.72 31.85
N VAL A 369 -17.62 2.69 31.60
CA VAL A 369 -17.18 3.63 32.62
C VAL A 369 -17.78 4.98 32.25
N GLU A 370 -18.68 5.47 33.09
CA GLU A 370 -19.18 6.84 32.95
C GLU A 370 -18.05 7.81 33.24
N VAL A 371 -17.66 8.60 32.24
CA VAL A 371 -16.66 9.65 32.37
C VAL A 371 -17.40 10.99 32.48
N ILE A 372 -17.33 11.61 33.64
CA ILE A 372 -17.83 12.98 33.83
C ILE A 372 -16.77 13.93 33.28
N LEU A 373 -17.09 14.59 32.16
CA LEU A 373 -16.25 15.64 31.57
C LEU A 373 -16.64 16.99 32.18
N GLU A 374 -15.83 17.46 33.13
CA GLU A 374 -15.92 18.83 33.62
C GLU A 374 -15.22 19.77 32.64
N VAL A 375 -16.01 20.48 31.82
CA VAL A 375 -15.49 21.46 30.87
C VAL A 375 -15.54 22.85 31.50
N GLN A 376 -14.38 23.39 31.87
CA GLN A 376 -14.29 24.78 32.33
C GLN A 376 -14.15 25.72 31.12
N ILE A 377 -15.24 26.43 30.80
CA ILE A 377 -15.21 27.45 29.75
C ILE A 377 -14.89 28.80 30.39
N ILE A 378 -13.71 29.36 30.10
CA ILE A 378 -13.31 30.70 30.54
C ILE A 378 -13.53 31.65 29.35
N PRO A 379 -14.60 32.47 29.35
CA PRO A 379 -14.81 33.44 28.28
C PRO A 379 -13.71 34.50 28.30
N LYS A 380 -13.20 34.85 27.12
CA LYS A 380 -12.26 35.95 26.95
C LYS A 380 -12.96 37.25 27.36
N LYS A 381 -12.24 38.11 28.10
CA LYS A 381 -12.79 39.35 28.67
C LYS A 381 -13.54 40.17 27.62
N GLY A 382 -14.85 40.32 27.79
CA GLY A 382 -15.73 41.07 26.87
C GLY A 382 -16.67 40.21 26.00
N ASN A 383 -16.48 38.89 25.93
CA ASN A 383 -17.39 37.99 25.22
C ASN A 383 -18.38 37.33 26.19
N GLN A 384 -19.68 37.42 25.89
CA GLN A 384 -20.71 36.65 26.58
C GLN A 384 -20.78 35.23 25.97
N LEU A 385 -21.05 34.24 26.83
CA LEU A 385 -21.35 32.89 26.35
C LEU A 385 -22.68 32.89 25.60
N PRO A 386 -22.85 32.01 24.59
CA PRO A 386 -24.14 31.82 23.92
C PRO A 386 -25.23 31.48 24.94
N SER A 387 -26.44 32.01 24.74
CA SER A 387 -27.60 31.77 25.61
C SER A 387 -28.07 30.31 25.65
N SER A 388 -27.50 29.43 24.81
CA SER A 388 -27.74 27.99 24.78
C SER A 388 -26.92 27.18 25.79
N ILE A 389 -26.05 27.82 26.56
CA ILE A 389 -25.27 27.16 27.63
C ILE A 389 -25.92 27.53 28.97
N ASP A 390 -26.73 26.62 29.50
CA ASP A 390 -27.27 26.76 30.85
C ASP A 390 -26.15 26.59 31.87
N ILE A 391 -25.98 27.62 32.71
CA ILE A 391 -25.01 27.61 33.79
C ILE A 391 -25.75 27.13 35.04
N ASP A 392 -25.49 25.89 35.46
CA ASP A 392 -25.88 25.44 36.79
C ASP A 392 -24.99 26.13 37.83
N VAL A 393 -25.37 27.33 38.25
CA VAL A 393 -24.66 28.08 39.29
C VAL A 393 -25.10 27.51 40.64
N PRO A 394 -24.20 26.91 41.44
CA PRO A 394 -24.55 26.57 42.81
C PRO A 394 -24.70 27.87 43.58
N LEU A 395 -25.93 28.21 43.96
CA LEU A 395 -26.26 29.34 44.85
C LEU A 395 -25.63 29.12 46.23
N ARG A 396 -24.37 29.53 46.41
CA ARG A 396 -23.83 29.72 47.77
C ARG A 396 -24.24 31.08 48.29
N GLN A 397 -25.34 31.03 49.05
CA GLN A 397 -25.88 32.08 49.89
C GLN A 397 -24.79 32.75 50.74
N GLY A 398 -24.79 34.08 50.73
CA GLY A 398 -23.94 34.89 51.59
C GLY A 398 -24.30 34.71 53.06
N ARG A 399 -23.27 34.65 53.90
CA ARG A 399 -23.39 34.99 55.32
C ARG A 399 -22.35 36.05 55.65
N ALA A 400 -22.84 37.29 55.74
CA ALA A 400 -22.14 38.37 56.41
C ALA A 400 -22.19 38.13 57.92
N HIS A 401 -21.04 38.17 58.59
CA HIS A 401 -20.98 38.60 59.99
C HIS A 401 -19.72 39.43 60.22
N ARG A 402 -19.94 40.73 60.50
CA ARG A 402 -19.00 41.66 61.12
C ARG A 402 -19.15 41.60 62.65
N GLY A 403 -18.05 41.88 63.35
CA GLY A 403 -17.94 42.26 64.76
C GLY A 403 -17.29 41.16 65.62
N ALA A 404 -16.27 41.38 66.45
CA ALA A 404 -15.60 42.57 66.98
C ALA A 404 -14.21 42.16 67.54
N PRO A 405 -13.31 43.08 67.96
CA PRO A 405 -11.92 42.76 68.32
C PRO A 405 -11.63 42.60 69.84
N SER A 406 -10.48 41.95 70.14
CA SER A 406 -9.65 42.00 71.38
C SER A 406 -10.08 41.11 72.58
N PRO A 407 -9.21 40.65 73.53
CA PRO A 407 -7.79 41.01 73.77
C PRO A 407 -6.79 39.83 74.00
N ARG A 408 -5.50 40.21 74.08
CA ARG A 408 -4.36 39.44 74.59
C ARG A 408 -4.64 38.74 75.94
N SER A 409 -4.10 37.53 76.14
CA SER A 409 -3.39 37.15 77.37
C SER A 409 -2.45 35.96 77.13
N GLN A 410 -1.48 35.83 78.04
CA GLN A 410 -0.27 35.02 78.02
C GLN A 410 -0.51 33.52 78.22
N ARG A 411 0.24 32.67 77.51
CA ARG A 411 1.33 31.82 78.05
C ARG A 411 2.05 31.10 76.93
#